data_AF-A0A512IM03-F1
#
_entry.id   AF-A0A512IM03-F1
#
_cell.length_a   1.000
_cell.length_b   1.000
_cell.length_c   1.000
_cell.angle_alpha   90.00
_cell.angle_beta   90.00
_cell.angle_gamma   90.00
#
_symmetry.space_group_name_H-M   'P 1'
#
loop_
_entity.id
_entity.type
_entity.pdbx_description
1 polymer ?
#
loop_
_entity_poly.entity_id
_entity_poly.type
_entity_poly.pdbx_seq_one_letter_code
_entity_poly.pdbx_strand_id
1 'polypeptide(L)'
;MTGQDEKAPDEIDLLLPWHAVERLSPAEAERVAAALRADPERVRHLDIAREEHVETVALNQSLGLPSRGARDALFSRIAAEGRKPAETFAQRWRGWLAALSPRALAVSGVAAALVIAVQAGFLAKVYLSEQGSGYETASAPVAAPGSDGAYALVAFAPGATAARIEALLRETRSRIVDGPRPGGLYRLRLGDGATTPTAAAALIDRLKAETEVVRLAAPEAPATR
;
A
#
# COMPACT_ATOMS: atom_id res chain seq x y z
N MET A 1 61.39 49.45 35.99
CA MET A 1 60.10 49.64 35.31
C MET A 1 59.06 48.96 36.18
N THR A 2 58.18 49.78 36.74
CA THR A 2 57.22 49.48 37.80
C THR A 2 56.22 48.43 37.36
N GLY A 3 56.15 47.32 38.11
CA GLY A 3 55.03 46.39 38.04
C GLY A 3 53.77 47.10 38.51
N GLN A 4 52.79 47.20 37.62
CA GLN A 4 51.44 47.60 38.02
C GLN A 4 50.84 46.42 38.77
N ASP A 5 50.37 46.68 39.99
CA ASP A 5 49.54 45.76 40.76
C ASP A 5 48.34 45.35 39.89
N GLU A 6 48.29 44.08 39.50
CA GLU A 6 47.14 43.47 38.84
C GLU A 6 46.02 43.34 39.88
N LYS A 7 45.34 44.47 40.16
CA LYS A 7 44.18 44.50 41.05
C LYS A 7 43.11 43.62 40.40
N ALA A 8 42.68 42.58 41.13
CA ALA A 8 41.62 41.69 40.66
C ALA A 8 40.43 42.52 40.15
N PRO A 9 39.85 42.18 38.98
CA PRO A 9 38.72 42.91 38.42
C PRO A 9 37.61 43.07 39.45
N ASP A 10 37.06 44.28 39.57
CA ASP A 10 35.93 44.54 40.45
C ASP A 10 34.70 43.71 40.01
N GLU A 11 33.79 43.41 40.93
CA GLU A 11 32.59 42.60 40.63
C GLU A 11 31.79 43.20 39.47
N ILE A 12 31.73 44.54 39.39
CA ILE A 12 31.08 45.26 38.30
C ILE A 12 31.79 45.06 36.95
N ASP A 13 33.12 45.03 36.94
CA ASP A 13 33.90 44.88 35.71
C ASP A 13 33.69 43.48 35.10
N LEU A 14 33.52 42.45 35.96
CA LEU A 14 33.17 41.09 35.52
C LEU A 14 31.77 40.98 34.87
N LEU A 15 30.87 41.92 35.16
CA LEU A 15 29.53 41.94 34.59
C LEU A 15 29.47 42.66 33.23
N LEU A 16 30.50 43.43 32.85
CA LEU A 16 30.49 44.22 31.61
C LEU A 16 30.33 43.36 30.34
N PRO A 17 31.00 42.19 30.18
CA PRO A 17 30.78 41.33 29.01
C PRO A 17 29.34 40.83 28.91
N TRP A 18 28.70 40.52 30.04
CA TRP A 18 27.30 40.07 30.08
C TRP A 18 26.33 41.21 29.82
N HIS A 19 26.64 42.42 30.28
CA HIS A 19 25.90 43.64 29.96
C HIS A 19 25.98 43.95 28.46
N ALA A 20 27.14 43.77 27.84
CA ALA A 20 27.36 44.03 26.41
C ALA A 20 26.44 43.19 25.49
N VAL A 21 26.06 41.99 25.93
CA VAL A 21 25.12 41.09 25.23
C VAL A 21 23.72 41.06 25.82
N GLU A 22 23.39 42.01 26.71
CA GLU A 22 22.08 42.16 27.36
C GLU A 22 21.58 40.90 28.11
N ARG A 23 22.50 40.15 28.73
CA ARG A 23 22.20 38.88 29.43
C ARG A 23 22.11 39.01 30.96
N LEU A 24 22.20 40.22 31.50
CA LEU A 24 22.09 40.46 32.93
C LEU A 24 20.65 40.43 33.42
N SER A 25 20.45 40.05 34.67
CA SER A 25 19.15 40.27 35.32
C SER A 25 18.85 41.78 35.44
N PRO A 26 17.57 42.19 35.56
CA PRO A 26 17.23 43.61 35.67
C PRO A 26 17.96 44.32 36.81
N ALA A 27 18.08 43.68 37.98
CA ALA A 27 18.77 44.24 39.13
C ALA A 27 20.28 44.40 38.90
N GLU A 28 20.92 43.47 38.20
CA GLU A 28 22.34 43.58 37.84
C GLU A 28 22.58 44.65 36.77
N ALA A 29 21.71 44.73 35.77
CA ALA A 29 21.77 45.75 34.73
C ALA A 29 21.67 47.16 35.33
N GLU A 30 20.77 47.39 36.29
CA GLU A 30 20.67 48.67 37.00
C GLU A 30 21.92 49.00 37.81
N ARG A 31 22.52 48.02 38.50
CA ARG A 31 23.78 48.20 39.24
C ARG A 31 24.93 48.58 38.31
N VAL A 32 25.07 47.89 37.19
CA VAL A 32 26.08 48.19 36.17
C VAL A 32 25.83 49.57 35.55
N ALA A 33 24.59 49.92 35.21
CA ALA A 33 24.24 51.24 34.67
C ALA A 33 24.52 52.39 35.65
N ALA A 34 24.34 52.17 36.95
CA ALA A 34 24.74 53.15 37.97
C ALA A 34 26.26 53.30 38.05
N ALA A 35 27.00 52.19 37.98
CA ALA A 35 28.45 52.20 38.00
C ALA A 35 29.08 52.84 36.75
N LEU A 36 28.48 52.64 35.58
CA LEU A 36 28.91 53.27 34.32
C LEU A 36 28.70 54.79 34.34
N ARG A 37 27.66 55.29 35.03
CA ARG A 37 27.46 56.73 35.23
C ARG A 37 28.45 57.35 36.20
N ALA A 38 28.97 56.56 37.14
CA ALA A 38 29.88 57.03 38.18
C ALA A 38 31.35 57.05 37.73
N ASP A 39 31.75 56.16 36.82
CA ASP A 39 33.14 55.99 36.41
C ASP A 39 33.29 55.90 34.87
N PRO A 40 33.90 56.90 34.21
CA PRO A 40 34.18 56.88 32.78
C PRO A 40 35.13 55.75 32.33
N GLU A 41 36.02 55.25 33.19
CA GLU A 41 36.92 54.14 32.81
C GLU A 41 36.13 52.85 32.58
N ARG A 42 35.03 52.64 33.31
CA ARG A 42 34.13 51.50 33.09
C ARG A 42 33.39 51.57 31.77
N VAL A 43 33.13 52.78 31.27
CA VAL A 43 32.57 52.95 29.92
C VAL A 43 33.58 52.48 28.88
N ARG A 44 34.87 52.79 29.05
CA ARG A 44 35.94 52.27 28.17
C ARG A 44 36.04 50.75 28.22
N HIS A 45 35.99 50.15 29.42
CA HIS A 45 36.00 48.70 29.57
C HIS A 45 34.78 48.03 28.91
N LEU A 46 33.60 48.65 28.98
CA LEU A 46 32.40 48.16 28.28
C LEU A 46 32.58 48.22 26.75
N ASP A 47 33.20 49.28 26.24
CA ASP A 47 33.45 49.42 24.80
C ASP A 47 34.47 48.38 24.31
N ILE A 48 35.52 48.10 25.07
CA ILE A 48 36.45 47.00 24.80
C ILE A 48 35.70 45.66 24.76
N ALA A 49 34.86 45.39 25.76
CA ALA A 49 34.08 44.14 25.82
C ALA A 49 33.11 43.99 24.62
N ARG A 50 32.56 45.11 24.10
CA ARG A 50 31.74 45.11 22.88
C ARG A 50 32.57 44.83 21.63
N GLU A 51 33.75 45.43 21.52
CA GLU A 51 34.66 45.22 20.39
C GLU A 51 35.12 43.75 20.32
N GLU A 52 35.58 43.19 21.45
CA GLU A 52 35.96 41.78 21.56
C GLU A 52 34.81 40.83 21.19
N HIS A 53 33.58 41.16 21.60
CA HIS A 53 32.39 40.39 21.24
C HIS A 53 32.15 40.40 19.73
N VAL A 54 32.20 41.57 19.10
CA VAL A 54 32.00 41.72 17.64
C VAL A 54 33.07 40.96 16.86
N GLU A 55 34.32 41.04 17.30
CA GLU A 55 35.42 40.28 16.68
C GLU A 55 35.22 38.77 16.83
N THR A 56 34.81 38.31 18.02
CA THR A 56 34.49 36.89 18.27
C THR A 56 33.34 36.41 17.38
N VAL A 57 32.31 37.23 17.19
CA VAL A 57 31.19 36.95 16.29
C VAL A 57 31.68 36.88 14.83
N ALA A 58 32.51 37.83 14.40
CA ALA A 58 33.05 37.86 13.04
C ALA A 58 33.93 36.63 12.75
N LEU A 59 34.80 36.25 13.69
CA LEU A 59 35.61 35.03 13.59
C LEU A 59 34.72 33.79 13.48
N ASN A 60 33.69 33.66 14.32
CA ASN A 60 32.75 32.54 14.25
C ASN A 60 31.99 32.50 12.92
N GLN A 61 31.58 33.66 12.40
CA GLN A 61 30.90 33.74 11.11
C GLN A 61 31.83 33.35 9.94
N SER A 62 33.13 33.60 10.05
CA SER A 62 34.12 33.17 9.05
C SER A 62 34.32 31.65 8.99
N LEU A 63 34.00 30.91 10.07
CA LEU A 63 34.02 29.44 10.08
C LEU A 63 32.96 28.82 9.13
N GLY A 64 32.08 29.66 8.59
CA GLY A 64 31.13 29.30 7.56
C GLY A 64 29.75 28.96 8.10
N LEU A 65 28.77 28.93 7.20
CA LEU A 65 27.39 28.63 7.56
C LEU A 65 27.20 27.12 7.80
N PRO A 66 26.21 26.71 8.62
CA PRO A 66 25.86 25.30 8.79
C PRO A 66 25.58 24.60 7.46
N SER A 67 25.85 23.29 7.38
CA SER A 67 25.54 22.49 6.19
C SER A 67 24.05 22.55 5.83
N ARG A 68 23.69 22.33 4.55
CA ARG A 68 22.29 22.33 4.11
C ARG A 68 21.44 21.37 4.94
N GLY A 69 21.92 20.14 5.16
CA GLY A 69 21.22 19.16 5.98
C GLY A 69 21.00 19.58 7.44
N ALA A 70 21.96 20.29 8.06
CA ALA A 70 21.78 20.80 9.41
C ALA A 70 20.70 21.90 9.48
N ARG A 71 20.64 22.77 8.47
CA ARG A 71 19.58 23.79 8.37
C ARG A 71 18.22 23.15 8.12
N ASP A 72 18.14 22.20 7.20
CA ASP A 72 16.89 21.51 6.86
C ASP A 72 16.35 20.74 8.08
N ALA A 73 17.23 20.08 8.84
CA ALA A 73 16.86 19.41 10.08
C ALA A 73 16.30 20.37 11.13
N LEU A 74 16.91 21.56 11.28
CA LEU A 74 16.42 22.60 12.19
C LEU A 74 15.04 23.11 11.76
N PHE A 75 14.87 23.49 10.48
CA PHE A 75 13.59 23.98 9.98
C PHE A 75 12.49 22.92 10.06
N SER A 76 12.83 21.65 9.85
CA SER A 76 11.90 20.53 10.04
C SER A 76 11.41 20.42 11.49
N ARG A 77 12.31 20.56 12.47
CA ARG A 77 11.95 20.55 13.91
C ARG A 77 11.10 21.76 14.29
N ILE A 78 11.45 22.97 13.81
CA ILE A 78 10.63 24.18 14.04
C ILE A 78 9.23 24.01 13.46
N ALA A 79 9.11 23.46 12.25
CA ALA A 79 7.81 23.17 11.62
C ALA A 79 7.01 22.10 12.36
N ALA A 80 7.68 21.18 13.07
CA ALA A 80 7.06 20.15 13.90
C ALA A 80 6.59 20.68 15.26
N GLU A 81 7.30 21.64 15.88
CA GLU A 81 6.96 22.25 17.18
C GLU A 81 5.53 22.83 17.21
N GLY A 82 5.08 23.40 16.08
CA GLY A 82 3.73 23.96 15.95
C GLY A 82 2.63 22.94 15.66
N ARG A 83 2.97 21.67 15.39
CA ARG A 83 1.99 20.61 15.07
C ARG A 83 1.78 19.75 16.31
N LYS A 84 0.57 19.83 16.89
CA LYS A 84 0.11 18.78 17.82
C LYS A 84 0.21 17.45 17.06
N PRO A 85 0.85 16.40 17.61
CA PRO A 85 0.89 15.11 16.95
C PRO A 85 -0.55 14.70 16.67
N ALA A 86 -0.90 14.52 15.40
CA ALA A 86 -2.22 14.05 15.03
C ALA A 86 -2.40 12.68 15.67
N GLU A 87 -3.46 12.51 16.47
CA GLU A 87 -3.74 11.23 17.08
C GLU A 87 -3.87 10.17 15.98
N THR A 88 -2.94 9.22 15.98
CA THR A 88 -2.99 8.12 15.03
C THR A 88 -4.25 7.31 15.28
N PHE A 89 -4.80 6.72 14.21
CA PHE A 89 -5.95 5.83 14.30
C PHE A 89 -5.75 4.78 15.41
N ALA A 90 -4.58 4.15 15.47
CA ALA A 90 -4.24 3.18 16.52
C ALA A 90 -4.34 3.74 17.95
N GLN A 91 -3.97 5.00 18.16
CA GLN A 91 -4.02 5.66 19.46
C GLN A 91 -5.46 6.00 19.87
N ARG A 92 -6.30 6.38 18.90
CA ARG A 92 -7.75 6.58 19.10
C ARG A 92 -8.46 5.27 19.45
N TRP A 93 -8.14 4.18 18.76
CA TRP A 93 -8.70 2.85 19.06
C TRP A 93 -8.25 2.31 20.40
N ARG A 94 -6.99 2.53 20.80
CA ARG A 94 -6.51 2.17 22.15
C ARG A 94 -7.24 2.93 23.24
N GLY A 95 -7.45 4.24 23.07
CA GLY A 95 -8.24 5.04 24.03
C GLY A 95 -9.68 4.54 24.16
N TRP A 96 -10.32 4.21 23.03
CA TRP A 96 -11.66 3.65 23.02
C TRP A 96 -11.74 2.24 23.65
N LEU A 97 -10.77 1.36 23.37
CA LEU A 97 -10.68 0.03 23.99
C LEU A 97 -10.38 0.11 25.48
N ALA A 98 -9.56 1.08 25.92
CA ALA A 98 -9.26 1.31 27.33
C ALA A 98 -10.45 1.89 28.10
N ALA A 99 -11.41 2.53 27.42
CA ALA A 99 -12.66 3.00 28.02
C ALA A 99 -13.68 1.87 28.28
N LEU A 100 -13.46 0.67 27.73
CA LEU A 100 -14.30 -0.50 28.00
C LEU A 100 -13.81 -1.22 29.27
N SER A 101 -14.76 -1.59 30.15
CA SER A 101 -14.41 -2.36 31.35
C SER A 101 -13.87 -3.75 31.00
N PRO A 102 -13.03 -4.38 31.86
CA PRO A 102 -12.48 -5.71 31.59
C PRO A 102 -13.53 -6.79 31.33
N ARG A 103 -14.70 -6.68 31.97
CA ARG A 103 -15.84 -7.59 31.74
C ARG A 103 -16.53 -7.33 30.41
N ALA A 104 -16.66 -6.06 29.99
CA ALA A 104 -17.21 -5.73 28.68
C ALA A 104 -16.33 -6.27 27.55
N LEU A 105 -15.00 -6.16 27.68
CA LEU A 105 -14.04 -6.72 26.72
C LEU A 105 -14.14 -8.25 26.59
N ALA A 106 -14.29 -8.96 27.71
CA ALA A 106 -14.44 -10.42 27.71
C ALA A 106 -15.73 -10.86 26.99
N VAL A 107 -16.86 -10.22 27.31
CA VAL A 107 -18.16 -10.53 26.66
C VAL A 107 -18.13 -10.15 25.18
N SER A 108 -17.58 -8.99 24.82
CA SER A 108 -17.46 -8.57 23.43
C SER A 108 -16.52 -9.47 22.63
N GLY A 109 -15.44 -9.98 23.25
CA GLY A 109 -14.51 -10.91 22.61
C GLY A 109 -15.18 -12.22 22.23
N VAL A 110 -15.98 -12.80 23.12
CA VAL A 110 -16.75 -14.02 22.84
C VAL A 110 -17.79 -13.77 21.74
N ALA A 111 -18.53 -12.66 21.83
CA ALA A 111 -19.50 -12.30 20.81
C ALA A 111 -18.86 -12.08 19.43
N ALA A 112 -17.72 -11.39 19.38
CA ALA A 112 -16.97 -11.17 18.15
C ALA A 112 -16.44 -12.48 17.55
N ALA A 113 -15.92 -13.39 18.39
CA ALA A 113 -15.45 -14.71 17.94
C ALA A 113 -16.60 -15.54 17.32
N LEU A 114 -17.79 -15.52 17.93
CA LEU A 114 -18.98 -16.17 17.37
C LEU A 114 -19.37 -15.58 16.02
N VAL A 115 -19.39 -14.25 15.90
CA VAL A 115 -19.69 -13.56 14.63
C VAL A 115 -18.66 -13.92 13.56
N ILE A 116 -17.37 -13.94 13.89
CA ILE A 116 -16.30 -14.33 12.96
C ILE A 116 -16.48 -15.80 12.52
N ALA A 117 -16.82 -16.70 13.44
CA ALA A 117 -17.06 -18.11 13.10
C ALA A 117 -18.26 -18.27 12.15
N VAL A 118 -19.35 -17.51 12.36
CA VAL A 118 -20.50 -17.49 11.46
C VAL A 118 -20.13 -16.94 10.08
N GLN A 119 -19.38 -15.83 10.03
CA GLN A 119 -18.90 -15.26 8.77
C GLN A 119 -17.95 -16.22 8.03
N ALA A 120 -17.02 -16.85 8.75
CA ALA A 120 -16.12 -17.84 8.19
C ALA A 120 -16.89 -19.05 7.65
N GLY A 121 -17.95 -19.50 8.34
CA GLY A 121 -18.83 -20.56 7.85
C GLY A 121 -19.57 -20.17 6.56
N PHE A 122 -20.06 -18.93 6.47
CA PHE A 122 -20.69 -18.42 5.25
C PHE A 122 -19.69 -18.33 4.09
N LEU A 123 -18.49 -17.79 4.34
CA LEU A 123 -17.45 -17.63 3.32
C LEU A 123 -16.90 -18.99 2.85
N ALA A 124 -16.73 -19.95 3.77
CA ALA A 124 -16.34 -21.31 3.45
C ALA A 124 -17.40 -22.02 2.59
N LYS A 125 -18.69 -21.80 2.86
CA LYS A 125 -19.78 -22.32 2.02
C LYS A 125 -19.69 -21.78 0.58
N VAL A 126 -19.45 -20.47 0.42
CA VAL A 126 -19.30 -19.86 -0.91
C VAL A 126 -18.06 -20.42 -1.61
N TYR A 127 -16.92 -20.51 -0.93
CA TYR A 127 -15.70 -21.03 -1.50
C TYR A 127 -15.79 -22.52 -1.91
N LEU A 128 -16.45 -23.35 -1.10
CA LEU A 128 -16.71 -24.75 -1.47
C LEU A 128 -17.70 -24.87 -2.63
N SER A 129 -18.62 -23.91 -2.81
CA SER A 129 -19.51 -23.88 -3.96
C SER A 129 -18.83 -23.44 -5.27
N GLU A 130 -17.76 -22.65 -5.19
CA GLU A 130 -16.99 -22.19 -6.36
C GLU A 130 -16.04 -23.24 -6.93
N GLN A 131 -15.64 -24.26 -6.17
CA GLN A 131 -14.80 -25.36 -6.68
C GLN A 131 -15.51 -26.27 -7.72
N GLY A 132 -16.76 -25.97 -8.09
CA GLY A 132 -17.52 -26.69 -9.10
C GLY A 132 -18.02 -25.88 -10.29
N SER A 133 -17.72 -24.57 -10.42
CA SER A 133 -18.38 -23.71 -11.40
C SER A 133 -17.38 -22.98 -12.29
N GLY A 134 -17.46 -23.22 -13.60
CA GLY A 134 -16.60 -22.60 -14.61
C GLY A 134 -16.65 -21.07 -14.63
N TYR A 135 -15.58 -20.50 -15.18
CA TYR A 135 -15.36 -19.06 -15.30
C TYR A 135 -16.46 -18.38 -16.15
N GLU A 136 -17.06 -17.33 -15.60
CA GLU A 136 -17.99 -16.45 -16.31
C GLU A 136 -17.27 -15.14 -16.67
N THR A 137 -17.12 -14.88 -17.97
CA THR A 137 -16.52 -13.65 -18.49
C THR A 137 -17.62 -12.68 -18.94
N ALA A 138 -17.53 -11.42 -18.52
CA ALA A 138 -18.54 -10.38 -18.78
C ALA A 138 -18.84 -10.10 -20.28
N SER A 139 -18.00 -10.57 -21.20
CA SER A 139 -18.11 -10.27 -22.64
C SER A 139 -18.70 -11.42 -23.46
N ALA A 140 -18.88 -12.60 -22.87
CA ALA A 140 -19.50 -13.74 -23.54
C ALA A 140 -19.90 -14.78 -22.48
N PRO A 141 -21.14 -15.29 -22.48
CA PRO A 141 -21.45 -16.48 -21.70
C PRO A 141 -20.66 -17.65 -22.32
N VAL A 142 -19.48 -17.92 -21.79
CA VAL A 142 -18.86 -19.23 -21.94
C VAL A 142 -19.77 -20.17 -21.18
N ALA A 143 -20.54 -20.97 -21.93
CA ALA A 143 -21.40 -21.97 -21.35
C ALA A 143 -20.58 -22.81 -20.37
N ALA A 144 -21.05 -22.87 -19.13
CA ALA A 144 -20.41 -23.59 -18.03
C ALA A 144 -19.94 -25.00 -18.50
N PRO A 145 -18.80 -25.50 -18.02
CA PRO A 145 -18.48 -26.92 -18.14
C PRO A 145 -19.53 -27.66 -17.31
N GLY A 146 -20.59 -28.13 -17.99
CA GLY A 146 -21.81 -28.64 -17.36
C GLY A 146 -23.11 -28.03 -17.89
N SER A 147 -23.09 -27.12 -18.87
CA SER A 147 -24.32 -26.74 -19.56
C SER A 147 -24.91 -27.98 -20.25
N ASP A 148 -26.09 -28.42 -19.82
CA ASP A 148 -26.80 -29.58 -20.35
C ASP A 148 -26.78 -29.60 -21.89
N GLY A 149 -26.08 -30.58 -22.45
CA GLY A 149 -25.92 -30.79 -23.88
C GLY A 149 -24.94 -31.94 -24.15
N ALA A 150 -25.19 -32.74 -25.18
CA ALA A 150 -24.25 -33.77 -25.59
C ALA A 150 -23.03 -33.15 -26.28
N TYR A 151 -21.84 -33.66 -25.95
CA TYR A 151 -20.59 -33.22 -26.53
C TYR A 151 -19.89 -34.37 -27.28
N ALA A 152 -19.19 -34.02 -28.36
CA ALA A 152 -18.33 -34.93 -29.11
C ALA A 152 -16.92 -34.34 -29.23
N LEU A 153 -15.92 -35.23 -29.17
CA LEU A 153 -14.55 -34.92 -29.55
C LEU A 153 -14.35 -35.31 -31.01
N VAL A 154 -13.96 -34.34 -31.84
CA VAL A 154 -13.80 -34.51 -33.28
C VAL A 154 -12.40 -34.09 -33.70
N ALA A 155 -11.70 -34.95 -34.45
CA ALA A 155 -10.50 -34.59 -35.18
C ALA A 155 -10.85 -34.40 -36.66
N PHE A 156 -10.58 -33.23 -37.21
CA PHE A 156 -10.80 -32.98 -38.64
C PHE A 156 -9.67 -33.56 -39.50
N ALA A 157 -9.99 -33.88 -40.76
CA ALA A 157 -9.01 -34.28 -41.76
C ALA A 157 -8.05 -33.10 -42.06
N PRO A 158 -6.75 -33.33 -42.30
CA PRO A 158 -5.77 -32.25 -42.48
C PRO A 158 -6.00 -31.45 -43.77
N GLY A 159 -6.76 -31.98 -44.74
CA GLY A 159 -7.18 -31.30 -45.96
C GLY A 159 -8.61 -30.76 -45.92
N ALA A 160 -9.32 -30.85 -44.78
CA ALA A 160 -10.67 -30.32 -44.67
C ALA A 160 -10.65 -28.79 -44.75
N THR A 161 -11.33 -28.23 -45.74
CA THR A 161 -11.44 -26.77 -45.88
C THR A 161 -12.40 -26.19 -44.84
N ALA A 162 -12.15 -24.96 -44.39
CA ALA A 162 -13.02 -24.27 -43.44
C ALA A 162 -14.48 -24.26 -43.89
N ALA A 163 -14.74 -24.02 -45.20
CA ALA A 163 -16.07 -24.03 -45.77
C ALA A 163 -16.79 -25.39 -45.61
N ARG A 164 -16.07 -26.50 -45.73
CA ARG A 164 -16.63 -27.85 -45.58
C ARG A 164 -16.90 -28.20 -44.12
N ILE A 165 -16.01 -27.76 -43.21
CA ILE A 165 -16.22 -27.88 -41.76
C ILE A 165 -17.46 -27.08 -41.33
N GLU A 166 -17.60 -25.84 -41.80
CA GLU A 166 -18.77 -25.00 -41.52
C GLU A 166 -20.07 -25.60 -42.05
N ALA A 167 -20.05 -26.18 -43.26
CA ALA A 167 -21.20 -26.87 -43.83
C ALA A 167 -21.64 -28.05 -42.96
N LEU A 168 -20.69 -28.88 -42.52
CA LEU A 168 -20.93 -30.02 -41.64
C LEU A 168 -21.50 -29.59 -40.27
N LEU A 169 -20.93 -28.54 -39.67
CA LEU A 169 -21.42 -27.98 -38.41
C LEU A 169 -22.84 -27.43 -38.55
N ARG A 170 -23.14 -26.75 -39.66
CA ARG A 170 -24.48 -26.23 -39.93
C ARG A 170 -25.51 -27.34 -40.14
N GLU A 171 -25.15 -28.37 -40.88
CA GLU A 171 -26.00 -29.53 -41.16
C GLU A 171 -26.33 -30.32 -39.89
N THR A 172 -25.32 -30.57 -39.06
CA THR A 172 -25.48 -31.28 -37.78
C THR A 172 -25.99 -30.38 -36.65
N ARG A 173 -26.15 -29.08 -36.91
CA ARG A 173 -26.42 -28.03 -35.90
C ARG A 173 -25.45 -28.11 -34.72
N SER A 174 -24.19 -28.44 -35.00
CA SER A 174 -23.13 -28.56 -34.01
C SER A 174 -22.33 -27.27 -33.93
N ARG A 175 -21.78 -26.96 -32.75
CA ARG A 175 -20.95 -25.78 -32.52
C ARG A 175 -19.62 -26.17 -31.88
N ILE A 176 -18.52 -25.63 -32.37
CA ILE A 176 -17.20 -25.79 -31.71
C ILE A 176 -17.21 -24.93 -30.45
N VAL A 177 -16.93 -25.55 -29.31
CA VAL A 177 -16.89 -24.91 -27.98
C VAL A 177 -15.45 -24.77 -27.48
N ASP A 178 -14.54 -25.67 -27.90
CA ASP A 178 -13.14 -25.67 -27.45
C ASP A 178 -12.23 -26.38 -28.48
N GLY A 179 -10.93 -26.05 -28.48
CA GLY A 179 -9.89 -26.61 -29.36
C GLY A 179 -9.02 -25.56 -30.07
N PRO A 180 -7.88 -25.95 -30.67
CA PRO A 180 -7.37 -27.32 -30.81
C PRO A 180 -6.66 -27.83 -29.55
N ARG A 181 -7.11 -28.97 -29.03
CA ARG A 181 -6.46 -29.68 -27.92
C ARG A 181 -5.24 -30.46 -28.43
N PRO A 182 -4.32 -30.90 -27.54
CA PRO A 182 -3.24 -31.81 -27.92
C PRO A 182 -3.76 -32.99 -28.74
N GLY A 183 -3.15 -33.25 -29.90
CA GLY A 183 -3.63 -34.24 -30.87
C GLY A 183 -4.60 -33.73 -31.93
N GLY A 184 -4.89 -32.42 -31.98
CA GLY A 184 -5.72 -31.82 -33.04
C GLY A 184 -7.22 -32.07 -32.86
N LEU A 185 -7.65 -32.30 -31.61
CA LEU A 185 -9.03 -32.58 -31.25
C LEU A 185 -9.80 -31.29 -30.94
N TYR A 186 -11.03 -31.21 -31.41
CA TYR A 186 -11.97 -30.13 -31.16
C TYR A 186 -13.16 -30.67 -30.38
N ARG A 187 -13.67 -29.87 -29.44
CA ARG A 187 -14.86 -30.18 -28.67
C ARG A 187 -16.06 -29.53 -29.33
N LEU A 188 -17.00 -30.34 -29.80
CA LEU A 188 -18.24 -29.89 -30.42
C LEU A 188 -19.41 -30.14 -29.47
N ARG A 189 -20.26 -29.12 -29.29
CA ARG A 189 -21.60 -29.28 -28.74
C ARG A 189 -22.51 -29.77 -29.87
N LEU A 190 -23.13 -30.92 -29.67
CA LEU A 190 -24.03 -31.56 -30.63
C LEU A 190 -25.45 -31.03 -30.45
N GLY A 191 -25.97 -30.27 -31.41
CA GLY A 191 -27.35 -29.81 -31.45
C GLY A 191 -27.80 -28.93 -30.26
N ASP A 192 -28.56 -27.89 -30.54
CA ASP A 192 -29.32 -27.19 -29.49
C ASP A 192 -30.49 -28.08 -29.02
N GLY A 193 -30.21 -29.12 -28.21
CA GLY A 193 -31.22 -30.00 -27.63
C GLY A 193 -30.95 -31.51 -27.73
N ALA A 194 -29.77 -31.98 -28.16
CA ALA A 194 -29.42 -33.39 -28.03
C ALA A 194 -29.05 -33.70 -26.57
N THR A 195 -30.05 -33.69 -25.68
CA THR A 195 -29.92 -34.02 -24.26
C THR A 195 -30.05 -35.52 -24.00
N THR A 196 -30.52 -36.31 -24.99
CA THR A 196 -30.66 -37.76 -24.86
C THR A 196 -29.45 -38.50 -25.46
N PRO A 197 -28.92 -39.55 -24.78
CA PRO A 197 -27.77 -40.32 -25.27
C PRO A 197 -27.95 -40.92 -26.66
N THR A 198 -29.18 -41.33 -27.02
CA THR A 198 -29.51 -41.91 -28.33
C THR A 198 -29.43 -40.88 -29.46
N ALA A 199 -29.91 -39.65 -29.23
CA ALA A 199 -29.82 -38.57 -30.21
C ALA A 199 -28.37 -38.12 -30.41
N ALA A 200 -27.58 -38.09 -29.33
CA ALA A 200 -26.15 -37.81 -29.39
C ALA A 200 -25.38 -38.86 -30.20
N ALA A 201 -25.65 -40.15 -29.97
CA ALA A 201 -25.02 -41.24 -30.71
C ALA A 201 -25.33 -41.16 -32.22
N ALA A 202 -26.58 -40.89 -32.59
CA ALA A 202 -26.97 -40.73 -33.99
C ALA A 202 -26.27 -39.55 -34.69
N LEU A 203 -26.03 -38.44 -33.98
CA LEU A 203 -25.26 -37.31 -34.51
C LEU A 203 -23.77 -37.64 -34.64
N ILE A 204 -23.21 -38.38 -33.68
CA ILE A 204 -21.82 -38.84 -33.75
C ILE A 204 -21.62 -39.81 -34.92
N ASP A 205 -22.56 -40.71 -35.16
CA ASP A 205 -22.47 -41.65 -36.28
C ASP A 205 -22.57 -40.95 -37.63
N ARG A 206 -23.35 -39.85 -37.73
CA ARG A 206 -23.33 -38.97 -38.91
C ARG A 206 -21.98 -38.27 -39.08
N LEU A 207 -21.40 -37.76 -37.99
CA LEU A 207 -20.05 -37.17 -38.04
C LEU A 207 -18.99 -38.18 -38.46
N LYS A 208 -19.11 -39.45 -38.06
CA LYS A 208 -18.22 -40.53 -38.49
C LYS A 208 -18.42 -40.93 -39.96
N ALA A 209 -19.64 -40.80 -40.49
CA ALA A 209 -19.94 -41.12 -41.88
C ALA A 209 -19.25 -40.15 -42.87
N GLU A 210 -19.01 -38.91 -42.46
CA GLU A 210 -18.34 -37.87 -43.24
C GLU A 210 -16.80 -37.97 -43.15
N THR A 211 -16.27 -39.08 -43.66
CA THR A 211 -14.83 -39.43 -43.59
C THR A 211 -13.91 -38.48 -44.38
N GLU A 212 -14.46 -37.70 -45.32
CA GLU A 212 -13.70 -36.68 -46.05
C GLU A 212 -13.31 -35.48 -45.17
N VAL A 213 -14.10 -35.22 -44.11
CA VAL A 213 -13.98 -34.01 -43.27
C VAL A 213 -13.56 -34.39 -41.86
N VAL A 214 -14.01 -35.55 -41.37
CA VAL A 214 -13.81 -36.03 -40.01
C VAL A 214 -12.96 -37.29 -40.02
N ARG A 215 -11.84 -37.24 -39.29
CA ARG A 215 -10.94 -38.38 -39.10
C ARG A 215 -11.36 -39.24 -37.91
N LEU A 216 -11.88 -38.59 -36.87
CA LEU A 216 -12.32 -39.25 -35.64
C LEU A 216 -13.46 -38.45 -35.05
N ALA A 217 -14.53 -39.13 -34.65
CA ALA A 217 -15.59 -38.57 -33.82
C ALA A 217 -15.93 -39.57 -32.71
N ALA A 218 -15.84 -39.12 -31.46
CA ALA A 218 -16.13 -39.92 -30.28
C ALA A 218 -17.03 -39.15 -29.31
N PRO A 219 -17.94 -39.81 -28.59
CA PRO A 219 -18.68 -39.19 -27.51
C PRO A 219 -17.71 -38.72 -26.41
N GLU A 220 -17.91 -37.52 -25.89
CA GLU A 220 -17.21 -37.08 -24.69
C GLU A 220 -17.94 -37.66 -23.47
N ALA A 221 -17.31 -38.62 -22.79
CA ALA A 221 -17.88 -39.20 -21.57
C ALA A 221 -17.94 -38.12 -20.48
N PRO A 222 -19.02 -38.02 -19.69
CA PRO A 222 -19.02 -37.16 -18.51
C PRO A 222 -17.91 -37.63 -17.59
N ALA A 223 -17.04 -36.71 -17.17
CA ALA A 223 -15.93 -37.04 -16.29
C ALA A 223 -16.48 -37.73 -15.02
N THR A 224 -16.23 -39.03 -14.89
CA THR A 224 -16.44 -39.77 -13.66
C THR A 224 -15.52 -39.15 -12.60
N ARG A 225 -16.13 -38.52 -11.60
CA ARG A 225 -15.47 -37.93 -10.45
C ARG A 225 -15.07 -39.01 -9.46
#